data_AF-A0A959N3S6-F1
#
_entry.id   AF-A0A959N3S6-F1
#
_cell.length_a   1.000
_cell.length_b   1.000
_cell.length_c   1.000
_cell.angle_alpha   90.00
_cell.angle_beta   90.00
_cell.angle_gamma   90.00
#
_symmetry.space_group_name_H-M   'P 1'
#
loop_
_entity.id
_entity.type
_entity.pdbx_description
1 polymer ?
#
loop_
_entity_poly.entity_id
_entity_poly.type
_entity_poly.pdbx_seq_one_letter_code
_entity_poly.pdbx_strand_id
1 'polypeptide(L)' 'DTGYYLKPSDEINNFTEQSGVLYGYGIGIRLETGLGLMGVSYALGKDNDLLDGILNFGLINDF' A
#
# COMPACT_ATOMS: atom_id res chain seq x y z
N ASP A 1 3.25 7.71 0.53
CA ASP A 1 3.76 6.41 0.97
C ASP A 1 4.96 6.03 0.12
N THR A 2 6.04 5.53 0.71
CA THR A 2 7.28 5.16 -0.02
C THR A 2 7.77 3.80 0.46
N GLY A 3 8.10 2.92 -0.47
CA GLY A 3 8.61 1.58 -0.23
C GLY A 3 9.84 1.31 -1.08
N TYR A 4 10.62 0.30 -0.70
CA TYR A 4 11.75 -0.18 -1.47
C TYR A 4 11.67 -1.69 -1.57
N TYR A 5 11.94 -2.23 -2.75
CA TYR A 5 12.08 -3.68 -2.94
C TYR A 5 13.42 -4.01 -3.56
N LEU A 6 13.98 -5.14 -3.13
CA LEU A 6 15.16 -5.78 -3.70
C LEU A 6 14.83 -7.25 -3.93
N LYS A 7 14.89 -7.66 -5.19
CA LYS A 7 14.86 -9.06 -5.60
C LYS A 7 16.27 -9.43 -6.05
N PRO A 8 17.00 -10.26 -5.27
CA PRO A 8 18.35 -10.68 -5.62
C PRO A 8 18.37 -11.50 -6.91
N SER A 9 19.52 -11.53 -7.59
CA SER A 9 19.71 -12.36 -8.78
C SER A 9 19.59 -13.84 -8.45
N ASP A 10 18.99 -14.60 -9.37
CA ASP A 10 18.87 -16.05 -9.30
C ASP A 10 19.36 -16.65 -10.62
N GLU A 11 20.58 -17.19 -10.61
CA GLU A 11 21.23 -17.77 -11.78
C GLU A 11 20.56 -19.08 -12.24
N ILE A 12 19.93 -19.83 -11.33
CA ILE A 12 19.26 -21.09 -11.65
C ILE A 12 18.02 -20.82 -12.51
N ASN A 13 17.31 -19.74 -12.20
CA ASN A 13 16.11 -19.31 -12.91
C ASN A 13 16.35 -18.22 -13.97
N ASN A 14 17.62 -17.86 -14.24
CA ASN A 14 18.02 -16.77 -15.14
C ASN A 14 17.38 -15.40 -14.80
N PHE A 15 17.16 -15.11 -13.52
CA PHE A 15 16.69 -13.78 -13.09
C PHE A 15 17.88 -12.87 -12.75
N THR A 16 17.97 -11.72 -13.42
CA THR A 16 18.85 -10.63 -13.01
C THR A 16 18.32 -9.96 -11.74
N GLU A 17 19.22 -9.36 -10.95
CA GLU A 17 18.83 -8.53 -9.80
C GLU A 17 17.86 -7.42 -10.22
N GLN A 18 16.81 -7.20 -9.43
CA GLN A 18 15.83 -6.14 -9.64
C GLN A 18 15.68 -5.35 -8.35
N SER A 19 15.85 -4.03 -8.41
CA SER A 19 15.58 -3.14 -7.29
C SER A 19 14.76 -1.93 -7.76
N GLY A 20 13.98 -1.35 -6.86
CA GLY A 20 13.14 -0.21 -7.18
C GLY A 20 12.59 0.50 -5.95
N VAL A 21 12.35 1.80 -6.11
CA VAL A 21 11.63 2.62 -5.15
C VAL A 21 10.18 2.69 -5.58
N LEU A 22 9.29 2.21 -4.72
CA LEU A 22 7.85 2.36 -4.85
C LEU A 22 7.45 3.66 -4.16
N TYR A 23 6.62 4.47 -4.80
CA TYR A 23 6.02 5.63 -4.15
C TYR A 23 4.58 5.78 -4.60
N GLY A 24 3.77 6.35 -3.72
CA GLY A 24 2.35 6.58 -3.94
C GLY A 24 1.79 7.68 -3.05
N TYR A 25 0.61 8.15 -3.42
CA TYR A 25 -0.13 9.18 -2.70
C TYR A 25 -1.43 8.59 -2.19
N GLY A 26 -1.93 9.04 -1.05
CA GLY A 26 -3.20 8.57 -0.53
C GLY A 26 -3.85 9.58 0.38
N ILE A 27 -5.18 9.49 0.45
CA ILE A 27 -6.01 10.29 1.34
C ILE A 27 -6.90 9.34 2.14
N GLY A 28 -7.12 9.66 3.41
CA GLY A 28 -8.00 8.86 4.25
C GLY A 28 -8.60 9.66 5.37
N ILE A 29 -9.68 9.11 5.91
CA ILE A 29 -10.38 9.64 7.08
C ILE A 29 -10.40 8.57 8.17
N ARG A 30 -10.45 9.02 9.42
CA ARG A 30 -10.67 8.17 10.58
C ARG A 30 -11.89 8.68 11.34
N LEU A 31 -12.73 7.76 11.75
CA LEU A 31 -14.01 8.00 12.40
C LEU A 31 -14.05 7.18 13.69
N GLU A 32 -14.34 7.84 14.79
CA GLU A 32 -14.68 7.13 16.02
C GLU A 32 -16.11 6.60 15.90
N THR A 33 -16.27 5.31 16.13
CA THR A 33 -17.57 4.62 16.02
C THR A 33 -17.83 3.83 17.30
N GLY A 34 -19.08 3.37 17.50
CA GLY A 34 -19.40 2.46 18.60
C GLY A 34 -18.65 1.11 18.54
N LEU A 35 -18.06 0.78 17.38
CA LEU A 35 -17.22 -0.41 17.18
C LEU A 35 -15.71 -0.11 17.31
N GLY A 36 -15.31 1.09 17.72
CA GLY A 36 -13.90 1.51 17.81
C GLY A 36 -13.50 2.50 16.72
N LEU A 37 -12.19 2.67 16.52
CA LEU A 37 -11.65 3.63 15.55
C LEU A 37 -11.62 3.01 14.15
N MET A 38 -12.51 3.46 13.29
CA MET A 38 -12.62 3.01 11.90
C MET A 38 -11.83 3.95 10.98
N GLY A 39 -11.02 3.40 10.08
CA GLY A 39 -10.27 4.13 9.06
C GLY A 39 -10.66 3.69 7.66
N VAL A 40 -10.82 4.65 6.75
CA VAL A 40 -10.99 4.39 5.31
C VAL A 40 -10.00 5.27 4.55
N SER A 41 -9.26 4.70 3.61
CA SER A 41 -8.36 5.46 2.75
C SER A 41 -8.36 4.97 1.31
N TYR A 42 -8.01 5.88 0.42
CA TYR A 42 -7.78 5.64 -1.00
C TYR A 42 -6.32 5.96 -1.33
N ALA A 43 -5.62 5.02 -1.94
CA ALA A 43 -4.20 5.14 -2.27
C ALA A 43 -3.94 4.89 -3.76
N LEU A 44 -3.09 5.71 -4.37
CA LEU A 44 -2.65 5.63 -5.76
C LEU A 44 -1.14 5.38 -5.79
N GLY A 45 -0.71 4.35 -6.51
CA GLY A 45 0.69 4.13 -6.85
C GLY A 45 1.15 4.99 -8.03
N LYS A 46 2.46 5.02 -8.28
CA LYS A 46 3.10 5.77 -9.36
C LYS A 46 2.43 5.62 -10.73
N ASP A 47 2.03 4.40 -11.08
CA ASP A 47 1.54 4.04 -12.42
C ASP A 47 0.03 3.75 -12.43
N ASN A 48 -0.71 4.17 -11.39
CA ASN A 48 -2.17 4.02 -11.34
C ASN A 48 -2.87 5.25 -11.90
N ASP A 49 -3.90 5.04 -12.72
CA ASP A 49 -4.86 6.09 -13.03
C ASP A 49 -5.71 6.41 -11.79
N LEU A 50 -6.38 7.58 -11.81
CA LEU A 50 -7.18 8.06 -10.67
C LEU A 50 -8.28 7.08 -10.23
N LEU A 51 -8.70 6.15 -11.10
CA LEU A 51 -9.74 5.15 -10.80
C LEU A 51 -9.16 3.78 -10.40
N ASP A 52 -7.85 3.57 -10.55
CA ASP A 52 -7.17 2.29 -10.29
C ASP A 52 -6.56 2.21 -8.87
N GLY A 53 -6.85 3.19 -8.02
CA GLY A 53 -6.38 3.22 -6.65
C GLY A 53 -7.00 2.15 -5.76
N ILE A 54 -6.32 1.90 -4.64
CA ILE A 54 -6.64 0.85 -3.68
C ILE A 54 -7.38 1.47 -2.50
N LEU A 55 -8.54 0.89 -2.18
CA LEU A 55 -9.28 1.19 -0.95
C LEU A 55 -8.73 0.34 0.20
N ASN A 56 -8.38 1.00 1.31
CA ASN A 56 -7.98 0.34 2.55
C ASN A 56 -9.00 0.62 3.64
N PHE A 57 -9.35 -0.43 4.39
CA PHE A 57 -10.24 -0.36 5.54
C PHE A 57 -9.48 -0.84 6.77
N GLY A 58 -9.58 -0.09 7.86
CA GLY A 58 -9.00 -0.46 9.14
C GLY A 58 -10.03 -0.32 10.26
N LEU A 59 -10.00 -1.24 11.21
CA LEU A 59 -10.76 -1.14 12.45
C LEU A 59 -9.83 -1.49 13.61
N ILE A 60 -9.67 -0.56 14.54
CA ILE A 60 -8.95 -0.80 15.79
C ILE A 60 -9.99 -0.84 16.90
N ASN A 61 -10.05 -1.98 17.60
CA ASN A 61 -10.90 -2.21 18.76
C ASN A 61 -10.16 -3.06 19.80
N ASP A 62 -10.57 -2.97 21.06
CA ASP A 62 -9.99 -3.62 22.24
C ASP A 62 -10.81 -4.85 22.75
N PHE A 63 -11.49 -5.58 21.87
CA PHE A 63 -12.28 -6.79 22.25
C PHE A 63 -11.44 -7.91 22.87
#